data_AF-A0A7G8JPQ3-F1
#
_entry.id   AF-A0A7G8JPQ3-F1
#
_cell.length_a   1.000
_cell.length_b   1.000
_cell.length_c   1.000
_cell.angle_alpha   90.00
_cell.angle_beta   90.00
_cell.angle_gamma   90.00
#
_symmetry.space_group_name_H-M   'P 1'
#
loop_
_entity.id
_entity.type
_entity.pdbx_description
1 polymer ?
#
loop_
_entity_poly.entity_id
_entity_poly.type
_entity_poly.pdbx_seq_one_letter_code
_entity_poly.pdbx_strand_id
1 'polypeptide(L)' 'MVPYIKKFTAWLPTVGARLLIRDLQADVREGTPGSVNIIVEFDSKEKAVTAYESTEYQELINLRLQHSDLSLTITEKLLD' A
#
# COMPACT_ATOMS: atom_id res chain seq x y z
N MET A 1 -5.78 3.00 -12.96
CA MET A 1 -6.17 2.78 -11.55
C MET A 1 -7.03 1.53 -11.29
N VAL A 2 -8.17 1.31 -11.96
CA VAL A 2 -9.01 0.10 -11.71
C VAL A 2 -8.24 -1.22 -11.87
N PRO A 3 -7.40 -1.41 -12.92
CA PRO A 3 -6.61 -2.64 -13.07
C PRO A 3 -5.57 -2.82 -11.95
N TYR A 4 -4.95 -1.74 -11.48
CA TYR A 4 -4.00 -1.75 -10.37
C TYR A 4 -4.68 -2.22 -9.09
N ILE A 5 -5.79 -1.59 -8.69
CA ILE A 5 -6.49 -1.94 -7.44
C ILE A 5 -6.94 -3.39 -7.43
N LYS A 6 -7.47 -3.89 -8.55
CA LYS A 6 -7.90 -5.30 -8.66
C LYS A 6 -6.72 -6.26 -8.46
N LYS A 7 -5.60 -6.03 -9.15
CA LYS A 7 -4.41 -6.89 -9.03
C LYS A 7 -3.73 -6.77 -7.68
N PHE A 8 -3.57 -5.55 -7.18
CA PHE A 8 -3.00 -5.26 -5.87
C PHE A 8 -3.77 -5.97 -4.76
N THR A 9 -5.08 -5.82 -4.71
CA THR A 9 -5.93 -6.44 -3.67
C THR A 9 -5.87 -7.97 -3.72
N ALA A 10 -5.82 -8.56 -4.92
CA ALA A 10 -5.68 -10.01 -5.09
C ALA A 10 -4.28 -10.54 -4.71
N TRP A 11 -3.24 -9.71 -4.86
CA TRP A 11 -1.85 -10.06 -4.57
C TRP A 11 -1.52 -9.98 -3.06
N LEU A 12 -2.11 -9.06 -2.30
CA LEU A 12 -1.85 -8.92 -0.86
C LEU A 12 -1.85 -10.24 -0.06
N PRO A 13 -2.87 -11.12 -0.15
CA PRO A 13 -2.87 -12.37 0.60
C PRO A 13 -1.76 -13.34 0.18
N THR A 14 -1.25 -13.27 -1.05
CA THR A 14 -0.19 -14.18 -1.53
C THR A 14 1.17 -13.87 -0.90
N VAL A 15 1.34 -12.66 -0.34
CA VAL A 15 2.54 -12.23 0.38
C VAL A 15 2.31 -12.11 1.89
N GLY A 16 1.20 -12.67 2.40
CA GLY A 16 0.86 -12.64 3.81
C GLY A 16 0.43 -11.26 4.32
N ALA A 17 0.01 -10.36 3.43
CA ALA A 17 -0.43 -9.01 3.76
C ALA A 17 -1.95 -8.94 3.95
N ARG A 18 -2.39 -7.99 4.79
CA ARG A 18 -3.81 -7.71 5.06
C ARG A 18 -4.10 -6.24 4.80
N LEU A 19 -5.12 -5.94 3.98
CA LEU A 19 -5.59 -4.58 3.79
C LEU A 19 -6.41 -4.16 5.02
N LEU A 20 -5.91 -3.22 5.82
CA LEU A 20 -6.62 -2.71 7.00
C LEU A 20 -7.53 -1.53 6.66
N ILE A 21 -7.02 -0.59 5.85
CA ILE A 21 -7.73 0.64 5.51
C ILE A 21 -7.63 0.89 4.02
N ARG A 22 -8.75 1.32 3.42
CA ARG A 22 -8.81 1.99 2.12
C ARG A 22 -9.92 3.05 2.18
N ASP A 23 -9.52 4.28 2.45
CA ASP A 23 -10.44 5.40 2.66
C ASP A 23 -10.25 6.48 1.59
N LEU A 24 -11.35 6.87 0.93
CA LEU A 24 -11.38 7.92 -0.09
C LEU A 24 -11.92 9.25 0.46
N GLN A 25 -12.39 9.27 1.71
CA GLN A 25 -13.06 10.40 2.35
C GLN A 25 -12.46 10.67 3.73
N ALA A 26 -11.14 10.47 3.86
CA ALA A 26 -10.43 10.72 5.09
C ALA A 26 -10.65 12.17 5.56
N ASP A 27 -10.97 12.32 6.85
CA ASP A 27 -11.12 13.62 7.50
C ASP A 27 -9.73 14.21 7.80
N VAL A 28 -9.19 14.96 6.84
CA VAL A 28 -7.87 15.57 6.93
C VAL A 28 -7.91 16.78 7.86
N ARG A 29 -7.29 16.63 9.04
CA ARG A 29 -7.19 17.72 10.03
C ARG A 29 -5.96 18.60 9.85
N GLU A 30 -4.85 18.05 9.37
CA GLU A 30 -3.58 18.75 9.17
C GLU A 30 -2.83 18.23 7.93
N GLY A 31 -2.10 19.11 7.23
CA GLY A 31 -1.31 18.77 6.04
C GLY A 31 -2.12 18.63 4.74
N THR A 32 -1.51 18.02 3.71
CA THR A 32 -2.12 17.82 2.38
C THR A 32 -1.83 16.39 1.85
N PRO A 33 -2.38 15.34 2.46
CA PRO A 33 -2.20 13.97 1.99
C PRO A 33 -2.91 13.73 0.64
N GLY A 34 -2.62 12.59 0.00
CA GLY A 34 -3.33 12.16 -1.20
C GLY A 34 -4.82 11.88 -0.95
N SER A 35 -5.59 11.78 -2.04
CA SER A 35 -7.05 11.57 -2.00
C SER A 35 -7.50 10.20 -1.52
N VAL A 36 -6.56 9.26 -1.33
CA VAL A 36 -6.84 7.90 -0.85
C VAL A 36 -5.81 7.52 0.19
N ASN A 37 -6.27 7.11 1.37
CA ASN A 37 -5.43 6.55 2.42
C ASN A 37 -5.52 5.02 2.42
N ILE A 38 -4.37 4.36 2.45
CA ILE A 38 -4.28 2.89 2.44
C ILE A 38 -3.32 2.44 3.53
N ILE A 39 -3.76 1.55 4.40
CA ILE A 39 -2.91 0.87 5.39
C ILE A 39 -2.94 -0.62 5.11
N VAL A 40 -1.74 -1.20 4.96
CA VAL A 40 -1.53 -2.63 4.77
C VAL A 40 -0.69 -3.15 5.93
N GLU A 41 -1.17 -4.21 6.56
CA GLU A 41 -0.48 -4.89 7.64
C GLU A 41 0.28 -6.10 7.12
N PHE A 42 1.50 -6.25 7.64
CA PHE A 42 2.35 -7.43 7.48
C PHE A 42 2.75 -7.94 8.87
N ASP A 43 3.09 -9.23 8.97
CA ASP A 43 3.53 -9.79 10.25
C ASP A 43 4.91 -9.27 10.72
N SER A 44 5.71 -8.68 9.82
CA SER A 44 6.98 -8.02 10.15
C SER A 44 7.36 -6.97 9.09
N LYS A 45 8.24 -6.03 9.46
CA LYS A 45 8.82 -5.07 8.51
C LYS A 45 9.51 -5.73 7.34
N GLU A 46 10.27 -6.80 7.59
CA GLU A 46 11.04 -7.51 6.58
C GLU A 46 10.11 -8.09 5.51
N LYS A 47 8.98 -8.68 5.93
CA LYS A 47 7.97 -9.16 4.96
C LYS A 47 7.40 -8.02 4.11
N ALA A 48 7.14 -6.85 4.70
CA ALA A 48 6.67 -5.69 3.95
C ALA A 48 7.70 -5.19 2.94
N VAL A 49 8.99 -5.13 3.33
CA VAL A 49 10.11 -4.76 2.45
C VAL A 49 10.27 -5.78 1.33
N THR A 50 10.32 -7.09 1.64
CA THR A 50 10.41 -8.15 0.63
C THR A 50 9.24 -8.11 -0.35
N ALA A 51 8.01 -7.87 0.13
CA ALA A 51 6.85 -7.73 -0.73
C ALA A 51 6.96 -6.50 -1.65
N TYR A 52 7.44 -5.37 -1.12
CA TYR A 52 7.69 -4.17 -1.92
C TYR A 52 8.77 -4.36 -2.99
N GLU A 53 9.86 -5.06 -2.66
CA GLU A 53 10.98 -5.32 -3.56
C GLU A 53 10.72 -6.44 -4.58
N SER A 54 9.66 -7.22 -4.39
CA SER A 54 9.28 -8.32 -5.30
C SER A 54 9.06 -7.84 -6.74
N THR A 55 9.48 -8.66 -7.71
CA THR A 55 9.26 -8.40 -9.14
C THR A 55 7.78 -8.16 -9.42
N GLU A 56 6.90 -8.96 -8.80
CA GLU A 56 5.46 -8.87 -8.93
C GLU A 56 4.93 -7.50 -8.52
N TYR A 57 5.38 -6.95 -7.38
CA TYR A 57 4.94 -5.63 -6.95
C TYR A 57 5.53 -4.51 -7.81
N GLN A 58 6.80 -4.63 -8.22
CA GLN A 58 7.42 -3.66 -9.12
C GLN A 58 6.69 -3.58 -10.47
N GLU A 59 6.19 -4.71 -10.99
CA GLU A 59 5.32 -4.72 -12.17
C GLU A 59 3.97 -4.05 -11.92
N LEU A 60 3.40 -4.18 -10.72
CA LEU A 60 2.16 -3.48 -10.36
C LEU A 60 2.33 -1.97 -10.30
N ILE A 61 3.51 -1.47 -9.89
CA ILE A 61 3.81 -0.03 -9.86
C ILE A 61 3.61 0.59 -11.25
N ASN A 62 4.01 -0.10 -12.32
CA ASN A 62 3.83 0.38 -13.70
C ASN A 62 2.36 0.68 -14.06
N LEU A 63 1.41 -0.01 -13.43
CA LEU A 63 -0.03 0.20 -13.67
C LEU A 63 -0.60 1.46 -13.00
N ARG A 64 0.14 2.06 -12.07
CA ARG A 64 -0.28 3.28 -11.35
C ARG A 64 0.59 4.50 -11.62
N LEU A 65 1.84 4.34 -12.07
CA LEU A 65 2.80 5.45 -12.26
C LEU A 65 2.23 6.62 -13.09
N GLN A 66 1.48 6.34 -14.15
CA GLN A 66 0.91 7.36 -15.04
C GLN A 66 -0.37 8.02 -14.49
N HIS A 67 -0.86 7.58 -13.33
CA HIS A 67 -2.20 7.91 -12.84
C HIS A 67 -2.25 8.36 -11.38
N SER A 68 -1.14 8.27 -10.64
CA SER A 68 -1.10 8.60 -9.22
C SER A 68 0.27 9.12 -8.82
N ASP A 69 0.28 10.16 -7.99
CA ASP A 69 1.39 10.45 -7.10
C ASP A 69 1.17 9.72 -5.77
N LEU A 70 2.20 9.07 -5.22
CA LEU A 70 2.09 8.27 -4.00
C LEU A 70 3.26 8.57 -3.06
N SER A 71 2.92 8.93 -1.82
CA SER A 71 3.81 8.78 -0.69
C SER A 71 3.59 7.41 -0.04
N LEU A 72 4.65 6.61 0.08
CA LEU A 72 4.62 5.28 0.69
C LEU A 72 5.68 5.22 1.77
N THR A 73 5.31 4.69 2.93
CA THR A 73 6.23 4.43 4.04
C THR A 73 6.05 3.00 4.53
N ILE A 74 7.14 2.37 4.96
CA ILE A 74 7.13 1.09 5.66
C ILE A 74 7.60 1.37 7.09
N THR A 75 6.69 1.21 8.04
CA THR A 75 6.94 1.49 9.46
C THR A 75 6.80 0.21 10.29
N GLU A 76 7.51 0.18 11.40
CA GLU A 76 7.29 -0.83 12.45
C GLU A 76 6.25 -0.31 13.43
N LYS A 77 5.55 -1.23 14.10
CA LYS A 77 4.73 -0.87 15.26
C LYS A 77 5.61 -0.32 16.38
N LEU A 78 5.06 0.56 17.21
CA LEU A 78 5.72 0.95 18.44
C LEU A 78 5.86 -0.28 19.35
N LEU A 79 7.03 -0.45 19.97
CA LEU A 79 7.23 -1.40 21.04
C LEU A 79 6.95 -0.69 22.36
N ASP A 80 6.22 -1.36 23.26
CA ASP A 80 5.92 -0.87 24.61
C ASP A 80 7.18 -0.81 25.50
#